data_AF-A0A3D0DJL5-F1
#
_entry.id   AF-A0A3D0DJL5-F1
#
_cell.length_a   1.000
_cell.length_b   1.000
_cell.length_c   1.000
_cell.angle_alpha   90.00
_cell.angle_beta   90.00
_cell.angle_gamma   90.00
#
_symmetry.space_group_name_H-M   'P 1'
#
loop_
_entity.id
_entity.type
_entity.pdbx_description
1 polymer ?
#
loop_
_entity_poly.entity_id
_entity_poly.type
_entity_poly.pdbx_seq_one_letter_code
_entity_poly.pdbx_strand_id
1 'polypeptide(L)'
;MSIILPKDVRYIIEKLSDEGYEAYAVGGCVRDSLLGRTPNDWDITTSATPQEIKSVFKRTVDTGIKHGTVTVMLKKEGYEVTTFRIDGEYTDHRRPDGVTFTRELSEDLLRRDFTINAMAYSDKTGVVDLYGGVEDLNKGIIRCVGNPDDRFNEDALRIMRAVRFAAQLGFEIDEETRKAAADHAPELQKVSAERIETELTKLLT
;
A
#
# COMPACT_ATOMS: atom_id res chain seq x y z
N MET A 1 -8.49 -0.07 19.49
CA MET A 1 -8.15 -1.43 19.01
C MET A 1 -6.64 -1.56 18.98
N SER A 2 -6.08 -2.75 19.24
CA SER A 2 -4.63 -3.00 19.23
C SER A 2 -4.29 -3.88 18.03
N ILE A 3 -3.36 -3.41 17.19
CA ILE A 3 -2.84 -4.17 16.06
C ILE A 3 -1.82 -5.16 16.61
N ILE A 4 -1.95 -6.44 16.24
CA ILE A 4 -1.02 -7.49 16.67
C ILE A 4 -0.21 -7.93 15.45
N LEU A 5 1.05 -7.50 15.39
CA LEU A 5 1.97 -7.92 14.34
C LEU A 5 2.28 -9.43 14.46
N PRO A 6 2.27 -10.18 13.35
CA PRO A 6 2.86 -11.51 13.29
C PRO A 6 4.32 -11.47 13.75
N LYS A 7 4.79 -12.54 14.39
CA LYS A 7 6.14 -12.59 14.99
C LYS A 7 7.24 -12.24 13.99
N ASP A 8 7.14 -12.77 12.77
CA ASP A 8 8.16 -12.59 11.74
C ASP A 8 8.11 -11.18 11.14
N VAL A 9 6.91 -10.58 10.98
CA VAL A 9 6.71 -9.19 10.55
C VAL A 9 7.29 -8.22 11.60
N ARG A 10 6.96 -8.44 12.89
CA ARG A 10 7.50 -7.68 14.01
C ARG A 10 9.03 -7.75 14.01
N TYR A 11 9.58 -8.96 13.89
CA TYR A 11 11.03 -9.15 13.87
C TYR A 11 11.71 -8.37 12.74
N ILE A 12 11.16 -8.37 11.52
CA ILE A 12 11.73 -7.61 10.40
C ILE A 12 11.72 -6.11 10.69
N ILE A 13 10.59 -5.58 11.19
CA ILE A 13 10.44 -4.16 11.53
C ILE A 13 11.41 -3.75 12.66
N GLU A 14 11.49 -4.54 13.73
CA GLU A 14 12.40 -4.31 14.85
C GLU A 14 13.85 -4.38 14.38
N LYS A 15 14.21 -5.38 13.57
CA LYS A 15 15.59 -5.54 13.10
C LYS A 15 16.05 -4.39 12.22
N LEU A 16 15.19 -3.84 11.37
CA LEU A 16 15.49 -2.62 10.60
C LEU A 16 15.59 -1.39 11.52
N SER A 17 14.71 -1.30 12.52
CA SER A 17 14.71 -0.22 13.52
C SER A 17 15.97 -0.18 14.37
N ASP A 18 16.49 -1.35 14.76
CA ASP A 18 17.73 -1.49 15.53
C ASP A 18 18.97 -1.03 14.74
N GLU A 19 18.93 -1.12 13.41
CA GLU A 19 19.98 -0.63 12.51
C GLU A 19 19.79 0.86 12.15
N GLY A 20 18.81 1.54 12.75
CA GLY A 20 18.57 2.98 12.59
C GLY A 20 17.65 3.36 11.44
N TYR A 21 16.98 2.40 10.80
CA TYR A 21 16.01 2.67 9.74
C TYR A 21 14.59 2.74 10.29
N GLU A 22 13.73 3.52 9.63
CA GLU A 22 12.31 3.46 9.90
C GLU A 22 11.71 2.25 9.20
N ALA A 23 10.83 1.51 9.86
CA ALA A 23 10.12 0.38 9.28
C ALA A 23 8.72 0.22 9.87
N TYR A 24 7.76 -0.11 9.02
CA TYR A 24 6.34 -0.20 9.38
C TYR A 24 5.64 -1.31 8.60
N ALA A 25 4.64 -1.93 9.21
CA ALA A 25 3.57 -2.59 8.46
C ALA A 25 2.72 -1.51 7.79
N VAL A 26 2.25 -1.74 6.57
CA VAL A 26 1.56 -0.69 5.79
C VAL A 26 0.41 -1.23 4.96
N GLY A 27 -0.57 -0.37 4.68
CA GLY A 27 -1.63 -0.68 3.73
C GLY A 27 -2.75 -1.53 4.30
N GLY A 28 -3.23 -2.49 3.50
CA GLY A 28 -4.42 -3.29 3.81
C GLY A 28 -4.32 -4.03 5.14
N CYS A 29 -3.13 -4.47 5.53
CA CYS A 29 -2.92 -5.14 6.82
C CYS A 29 -3.22 -4.24 8.03
N VAL A 30 -2.88 -2.95 7.95
CA VAL A 30 -3.18 -1.97 8.99
C VAL A 30 -4.68 -1.71 9.04
N ARG A 31 -5.30 -1.46 7.88
CA ARG A 31 -6.75 -1.28 7.76
C ARG A 31 -7.54 -2.44 8.36
N ASP A 32 -7.23 -3.65 7.93
CA ASP A 32 -7.97 -4.85 8.33
C ASP A 32 -7.81 -5.10 9.83
N SER A 33 -6.60 -4.89 10.36
CA SER A 33 -6.35 -4.97 11.81
C SER A 33 -7.17 -3.94 12.61
N LEU A 34 -7.30 -2.72 12.09
CA LEU A 34 -8.11 -1.66 12.71
C LEU A 34 -9.62 -1.93 12.63
N LEU A 35 -10.07 -2.73 11.65
CA LEU A 35 -11.45 -3.24 11.57
C LEU A 35 -11.67 -4.50 12.42
N GLY A 36 -10.66 -4.97 13.16
CA GLY A 36 -10.72 -6.23 13.91
C GLY A 36 -10.76 -7.49 13.03
N ARG A 37 -10.37 -7.36 11.76
CA ARG A 37 -10.21 -8.48 10.82
C ARG A 37 -8.77 -9.00 10.88
N THR A 38 -8.57 -10.26 10.51
CA THR A 38 -7.22 -10.84 10.38
C THR A 38 -6.71 -10.59 8.96
N PRO A 39 -5.58 -9.86 8.79
CA PRO A 39 -4.98 -9.67 7.47
C PRO A 39 -4.45 -10.99 6.89
N ASN A 40 -4.63 -11.18 5.59
CA ASN A 40 -4.07 -12.32 4.87
C ASN A 40 -2.60 -12.12 4.53
N ASP A 41 -2.22 -10.89 4.18
CA ASP A 41 -0.89 -10.50 3.75
C ASP A 41 -0.40 -9.31 4.59
N TRP A 42 0.93 -9.22 4.77
CA TRP A 42 1.58 -8.18 5.56
C TRP A 42 2.71 -7.54 4.77
N ASP A 43 2.45 -6.35 4.23
CA ASP A 43 3.44 -5.55 3.53
C ASP A 43 4.26 -4.73 4.52
N ILE A 44 5.58 -4.70 4.33
CA ILE A 44 6.51 -3.93 5.15
C ILE A 44 7.11 -2.82 4.29
N THR A 45 7.16 -1.62 4.83
CA THR A 45 7.78 -0.45 4.20
C THR A 45 8.87 0.12 5.09
N THR A 46 9.95 0.65 4.49
CA THR A 46 11.13 1.12 5.26
C THR A 46 11.88 2.27 4.60
N SER A 47 12.57 3.09 5.39
CA SER A 47 13.51 4.10 4.87
C SER A 47 14.84 3.50 4.38
N ALA A 48 15.10 2.21 4.65
CA ALA A 48 16.26 1.50 4.13
C ALA A 48 16.14 1.27 2.61
N THR A 49 17.18 1.58 1.86
CA THR A 49 17.28 1.25 0.43
C THR A 49 17.38 -0.26 0.20
N PRO A 50 17.13 -0.77 -1.02
CA PRO A 50 17.20 -2.21 -1.28
C PRO A 50 18.55 -2.84 -0.91
N GLN A 51 19.66 -2.13 -1.09
CA GLN A 51 20.98 -2.64 -0.72
C GLN A 51 21.20 -2.62 0.80
N GLU A 52 20.67 -1.61 1.50
CA GLU A 52 20.69 -1.58 2.96
C GLU A 52 19.85 -2.74 3.53
N ILE A 53 18.65 -3.00 3.02
CA ILE A 53 17.84 -4.18 3.38
C ILE A 53 18.65 -5.48 3.21
N LYS A 54 19.35 -5.65 2.08
CA LYS A 54 20.18 -6.83 1.81
C LYS A 54 21.40 -6.95 2.72
N SER A 55 21.90 -5.84 3.24
CA SER A 55 22.98 -5.84 4.24
C SER A 55 22.48 -6.27 5.63
N VAL A 56 21.25 -5.90 5.98
CA VAL A 56 20.60 -6.26 7.25
C VAL A 56 20.18 -7.73 7.28
N PHE A 57 19.66 -8.26 6.17
CA PHE A 57 19.14 -9.63 6.10
C PHE A 57 19.99 -10.55 5.22
N LYS A 58 20.44 -11.67 5.78
CA LYS A 58 21.32 -12.63 5.09
C LYS A 58 20.69 -13.35 3.90
N ARG A 59 19.36 -13.58 3.92
CA ARG A 59 18.63 -14.32 2.89
C ARG A 59 17.55 -13.43 2.30
N THR A 60 17.77 -12.95 1.09
CA THR A 60 16.86 -12.08 0.36
C THR A 60 16.70 -12.53 -1.09
N VAL A 61 15.58 -12.15 -1.71
CA VAL A 61 15.32 -12.32 -3.15
C VAL A 61 14.98 -10.96 -3.76
N ASP A 62 15.52 -10.67 -4.93
CA ASP A 62 15.35 -9.38 -5.63
C ASP A 62 14.01 -9.33 -6.39
N THR A 63 12.89 -9.43 -5.67
CA THR A 63 11.52 -9.55 -6.19
C THR A 63 10.92 -8.19 -6.58
N GLY A 64 11.64 -7.41 -7.38
CA GLY A 64 11.20 -6.06 -7.78
C GLY A 64 12.13 -4.95 -7.33
N ILE A 65 13.44 -5.22 -7.29
CA ILE A 65 14.46 -4.25 -6.87
C ILE A 65 14.40 -2.92 -7.63
N LYS A 66 13.97 -2.95 -8.91
CA LYS A 66 13.75 -1.74 -9.74
C LYS A 66 12.70 -0.79 -9.16
N HIS A 67 11.77 -1.31 -8.36
CA HIS A 67 10.70 -0.57 -7.69
C HIS A 67 10.92 -0.46 -6.18
N GLY A 68 12.10 -0.85 -5.67
CA GLY A 68 12.45 -0.76 -4.26
C GLY A 68 12.01 -1.95 -3.40
N THR A 69 11.48 -3.02 -3.98
CA THR A 69 11.01 -4.20 -3.22
C THR A 69 12.06 -5.29 -3.16
N VAL A 70 12.33 -5.77 -1.95
CA VAL A 70 13.18 -6.93 -1.65
C VAL A 70 12.37 -7.91 -0.81
N THR A 71 12.35 -9.18 -1.19
CA THR A 71 11.73 -10.21 -0.36
C THR A 71 12.74 -10.72 0.66
N VAL A 72 12.47 -10.49 1.95
CA VAL A 72 13.25 -11.04 3.07
C VAL A 72 12.75 -12.45 3.37
N MET A 73 13.67 -13.42 3.37
CA MET A 73 13.33 -14.82 3.58
C MET A 73 13.58 -15.23 5.04
N LEU A 74 12.52 -15.48 5.79
CA LEU A 74 12.59 -16.09 7.12
C LEU A 74 12.16 -17.55 7.02
N LYS A 75 13.10 -18.47 7.31
CA LYS A 75 12.91 -19.92 7.14
C LYS A 75 12.52 -20.30 5.70
N LYS A 76 11.24 -20.60 5.46
CA LYS A 76 10.64 -20.96 4.17
C LYS A 76 9.61 -19.94 3.68
N GLU A 77 9.40 -18.86 4.43
CA GLU A 77 8.44 -17.81 4.15
C GLU A 77 9.15 -16.55 3.65
N GLY A 78 8.54 -15.86 2.70
CA GLY A 78 9.04 -14.62 2.12
C GLY A 78 8.15 -13.45 2.53
N TYR A 79 8.78 -12.35 2.89
CA TYR A 79 8.13 -11.11 3.32
C TYR A 79 8.58 -9.97 2.42
N GLU A 80 7.64 -9.27 1.80
CA GLU A 80 7.97 -8.14 0.93
C GLU A 80 8.29 -6.90 1.77
N VAL A 81 9.52 -6.41 1.62
CA VAL A 81 10.02 -5.20 2.26
C VAL A 81 10.32 -4.19 1.16
N THR A 82 9.59 -3.07 1.15
CA THR A 82 9.69 -2.05 0.11
C THR A 82 10.25 -0.75 0.67
N THR A 83 11.28 -0.21 0.03
CA THR A 83 11.82 1.11 0.36
C THR A 83 10.78 2.21 0.10
N PHE A 84 10.71 3.22 0.97
CA PHE A 84 9.93 4.43 0.70
C PHE A 84 10.31 5.02 -0.65
N ARG A 85 9.31 5.37 -1.44
CA ARG A 85 9.55 5.88 -2.77
C ARG A 85 8.52 6.91 -3.19
N ILE A 86 8.94 7.76 -4.10
CA ILE A 86 8.11 8.66 -4.89
C ILE A 86 8.02 8.02 -6.28
N ASP A 87 6.80 7.78 -6.72
CA ASP A 87 6.55 7.26 -8.06
C ASP A 87 6.71 8.42 -9.07
N GLY A 88 7.45 8.18 -10.17
CA GLY A 88 7.60 9.14 -11.27
C GLY A 88 6.38 9.18 -12.19
N GLU A 89 6.56 9.68 -13.40
CA GLU A 89 5.48 9.73 -14.40
C GLU A 89 4.98 8.33 -14.77
N TYR A 90 3.69 8.22 -15.06
CA TYR A 90 3.03 7.01 -15.51
C TYR A 90 2.69 7.14 -16.98
N THR A 91 3.53 6.61 -17.87
CA THR A 91 3.24 6.65 -19.32
C THR A 91 2.29 5.53 -19.76
N ASP A 92 2.27 4.41 -19.04
CA ASP A 92 1.45 3.23 -19.34
C ASP A 92 0.22 3.07 -18.43
N HIS A 93 -0.08 4.07 -17.60
CA HIS A 93 -1.17 4.05 -16.61
C HIS A 93 -1.14 2.81 -15.68
N ARG A 94 0.05 2.28 -15.37
CA ARG A 94 0.22 1.12 -14.50
C ARG A 94 1.42 1.23 -13.58
N ARG A 95 2.61 1.41 -14.17
CA ARG A 95 3.87 1.49 -13.41
C ARG A 95 4.50 2.84 -13.70
N PRO A 96 5.06 3.49 -12.68
CA PRO A 96 5.82 4.68 -12.96
C PRO A 96 7.07 4.28 -13.76
N ASP A 97 7.43 5.13 -14.72
CA ASP A 97 8.60 4.97 -15.58
C ASP A 97 9.91 4.88 -14.78
N GLY A 98 9.90 5.50 -13.58
CA GLY A 98 10.94 5.38 -12.59
C GLY A 98 10.40 5.61 -11.18
N VAL A 99 11.17 5.20 -10.18
CA VAL A 99 10.89 5.52 -8.78
C VAL A 99 12.11 6.22 -8.18
N THR A 100 11.86 7.22 -7.35
CA THR A 100 12.92 7.87 -6.55
C THR A 100 12.77 7.40 -5.12
N PHE A 101 13.82 6.81 -4.54
CA PHE A 101 13.80 6.43 -3.13
C PHE A 101 13.90 7.67 -2.25
N THR A 102 13.08 7.70 -1.21
CA THR A 102 13.04 8.76 -0.21
C THR A 102 13.26 8.15 1.17
N ARG A 103 13.50 8.98 2.18
CA ARG A 103 13.55 8.56 3.59
C ARG A 103 12.33 9.02 4.37
N GLU A 104 11.41 9.72 3.73
CA GLU A 104 10.19 10.24 4.35
C GLU A 104 9.01 9.31 4.10
N LEU A 105 8.39 8.82 5.18
CA LEU A 105 7.21 7.96 5.11
C LEU A 105 6.02 8.68 4.46
N SER A 106 5.87 10.00 4.70
CA SER A 106 4.81 10.82 4.10
C SER A 106 4.74 10.67 2.59
N GLU A 107 5.88 10.75 1.93
CA GLU A 107 5.99 10.62 0.48
C GLU A 107 5.57 9.23 -0.03
N ASP A 108 5.90 8.14 0.70
CA ASP A 108 5.44 6.79 0.34
C ASP A 108 3.93 6.60 0.55
N LEU A 109 3.37 7.24 1.57
CA LEU A 109 1.94 7.16 1.86
C LEU A 109 1.12 8.02 0.89
N LEU A 110 1.64 9.15 0.42
CA LEU A 110 0.98 10.08 -0.50
C LEU A 110 0.60 9.44 -1.84
N ARG A 111 1.47 8.57 -2.36
CA ARG A 111 1.29 7.89 -3.67
C ARG A 111 0.30 6.71 -3.64
N ARG A 112 -0.26 6.38 -2.47
CA ARG A 112 -1.18 5.25 -2.32
C ARG A 112 -2.58 5.60 -2.84
N ASP A 113 -3.38 4.57 -3.05
CA ASP A 113 -4.68 4.71 -3.70
C ASP A 113 -5.70 5.42 -2.81
N PHE A 114 -5.94 4.90 -1.60
CA PHE A 114 -6.98 5.39 -0.68
C PHE A 114 -6.43 5.68 0.71
N THR A 115 -7.03 6.65 1.40
CA THR A 115 -6.65 7.07 2.77
C THR A 115 -6.62 5.89 3.74
N ILE A 116 -7.63 5.01 3.67
CA ILE A 116 -7.73 3.78 4.46
C ILE A 116 -6.61 2.77 4.19
N ASN A 117 -5.89 2.89 3.07
CA ASN A 117 -4.73 2.06 2.73
C ASN A 117 -3.42 2.85 2.82
N ALA A 118 -3.46 4.10 3.27
CA ALA A 118 -2.32 5.01 3.40
C ALA A 118 -1.95 5.24 4.87
N MET A 119 -2.04 4.17 5.66
CA MET A 119 -1.63 4.13 7.07
C MET A 119 -0.48 3.16 7.26
N ALA A 120 0.38 3.48 8.23
CA ALA A 120 1.51 2.64 8.65
C ALA A 120 1.40 2.31 10.15
N TYR A 121 2.02 1.21 10.57
CA TYR A 121 2.03 0.79 11.97
C TYR A 121 3.36 0.16 12.36
N SER A 122 3.86 0.50 13.55
CA SER A 122 4.88 -0.25 14.27
C SER A 122 4.56 -0.27 15.76
N ASP A 123 5.01 -1.28 16.51
CA ASP A 123 4.76 -1.35 17.96
C ASP A 123 5.43 -0.19 18.72
N LYS A 124 6.47 0.43 18.15
CA LYS A 124 7.21 1.56 18.73
C LYS A 124 6.50 2.90 18.53
N THR A 125 5.98 3.14 17.33
CA THR A 125 5.39 4.45 16.94
C THR A 125 3.87 4.44 17.10
N GLY A 126 3.23 3.27 17.07
CA GLY A 126 1.78 3.14 16.93
C GLY A 126 1.34 3.33 15.49
N VAL A 127 0.06 3.71 15.30
CA VAL A 127 -0.50 3.98 13.98
C VAL A 127 -0.06 5.36 13.52
N VAL A 128 0.54 5.42 12.34
CA VAL A 128 0.85 6.65 11.60
C VAL A 128 -0.20 6.84 10.52
N ASP A 129 -1.00 7.90 10.66
CA ASP A 129 -2.03 8.31 9.71
C ASP A 129 -1.85 9.79 9.38
N LEU A 130 -1.40 10.07 8.17
CA LEU A 130 -1.10 11.43 7.69
C LEU A 130 -2.21 12.00 6.80
N TYR A 131 -3.16 11.15 6.37
CA TYR A 131 -4.14 11.49 5.33
C TYR A 131 -5.59 11.21 5.76
N GLY A 132 -5.83 10.99 7.05
CA GLY A 132 -7.18 10.82 7.61
C GLY A 132 -7.79 9.44 7.39
N GLY A 133 -6.96 8.42 7.15
CA GLY A 133 -7.40 7.04 6.92
C GLY A 133 -8.19 6.46 8.10
N VAL A 134 -7.85 6.79 9.35
CA VAL A 134 -8.59 6.32 10.53
C VAL A 134 -9.99 6.95 10.59
N GLU A 135 -10.11 8.23 10.23
CA GLU A 135 -11.40 8.92 10.22
C GLU A 135 -12.31 8.36 9.13
N ASP A 136 -11.79 8.21 7.90
CA ASP A 136 -12.54 7.61 6.79
C ASP A 136 -12.91 6.15 7.09
N LEU A 137 -12.03 5.39 7.75
CA LEU A 137 -12.31 4.01 8.17
C LEU A 137 -13.48 3.95 9.17
N ASN A 138 -13.53 4.87 10.13
CA ASN A 138 -14.62 4.96 11.10
C ASN A 138 -15.95 5.41 10.49
N LYS A 139 -15.90 6.29 9.49
CA LYS A 139 -17.08 6.77 8.76
C LYS A 139 -17.57 5.79 7.68
N GLY A 140 -16.77 4.79 7.33
CA GLY A 140 -17.07 3.87 6.25
C GLY A 140 -16.93 4.51 4.87
N ILE A 141 -15.84 5.25 4.64
CA ILE A 141 -15.60 6.02 3.40
C ILE A 141 -14.37 5.49 2.65
N ILE A 142 -14.50 5.31 1.34
CA ILE A 142 -13.40 5.13 0.39
C ILE A 142 -13.07 6.48 -0.24
N ARG A 143 -11.95 7.08 0.17
CA ARG A 143 -11.45 8.37 -0.31
C ARG A 143 -10.05 8.22 -0.88
N CYS A 144 -9.77 8.82 -2.03
CA CYS A 144 -8.42 8.85 -2.59
C CYS A 144 -7.44 9.66 -1.71
N VAL A 145 -6.16 9.29 -1.74
CA VAL A 145 -5.11 10.12 -1.11
C VAL A 145 -4.79 11.30 -2.02
N GLY A 146 -4.91 12.51 -1.50
CA GLY A 146 -4.70 13.74 -2.29
C GLY A 146 -5.80 13.94 -3.33
N ASN A 147 -5.42 14.30 -4.56
CA ASN A 147 -6.37 14.56 -5.65
C ASN A 147 -6.80 13.25 -6.34
N PRO A 148 -8.10 12.91 -6.39
CA PRO A 148 -8.59 11.71 -7.08
C PRO A 148 -8.24 11.65 -8.58
N ASP A 149 -8.25 12.78 -9.29
CA ASP A 149 -7.93 12.81 -10.72
C ASP A 149 -6.48 12.35 -10.96
N ASP A 150 -5.54 12.84 -10.15
CA ASP A 150 -4.14 12.41 -10.22
C ASP A 150 -4.02 10.90 -9.94
N ARG A 151 -4.72 10.42 -8.89
CA ARG A 151 -4.66 9.01 -8.50
C ARG A 151 -5.20 8.06 -9.57
N PHE A 152 -6.24 8.45 -10.31
CA PHE A 152 -6.81 7.62 -11.39
C PHE A 152 -6.03 7.73 -12.70
N ASN A 153 -5.45 8.90 -13.01
CA ASN A 153 -4.52 9.05 -14.13
C ASN A 153 -3.28 8.19 -13.96
N GLU A 154 -2.75 8.05 -12.72
CA GLU A 154 -1.60 7.19 -12.43
C GLU A 154 -1.88 5.71 -12.71
N ASP A 155 -3.00 5.18 -12.18
CA ASP A 155 -3.42 3.80 -12.41
C ASP A 155 -4.95 3.70 -12.42
N ALA A 156 -5.52 3.64 -13.63
CA ALA A 156 -6.96 3.57 -13.83
C ALA A 156 -7.59 2.34 -13.16
N LEU A 157 -6.82 1.26 -12.88
CA LEU A 157 -7.33 0.11 -12.12
C LEU A 157 -7.81 0.50 -10.71
N ARG A 158 -7.32 1.62 -10.15
CA ARG A 158 -7.78 2.13 -8.85
C ARG A 158 -9.27 2.43 -8.85
N ILE A 159 -9.89 2.75 -9.99
CA ILE A 159 -11.35 2.90 -10.12
C ILE A 159 -12.04 1.59 -9.74
N MET A 160 -11.62 0.47 -10.33
CA MET A 160 -12.15 -0.87 -10.00
C MET A 160 -11.88 -1.24 -8.56
N ARG A 161 -10.70 -0.89 -8.03
CA ARG A 161 -10.36 -1.12 -6.61
C ARG A 161 -11.28 -0.33 -5.67
N ALA A 162 -11.64 0.91 -6.01
CA ALA A 162 -12.57 1.72 -5.21
C ALA A 162 -13.92 1.02 -5.08
N VAL A 163 -14.48 0.57 -6.22
CA VAL A 163 -15.75 -0.17 -6.27
C VAL A 163 -15.64 -1.48 -5.47
N ARG A 164 -14.55 -2.24 -5.65
CA ARG A 164 -14.30 -3.47 -4.90
C ARG A 164 -14.27 -3.21 -3.39
N PHE A 165 -13.48 -2.25 -2.94
CA PHE A 165 -13.36 -1.97 -1.51
C PHE A 165 -14.67 -1.45 -0.92
N ALA A 166 -15.40 -0.59 -1.62
CA ALA A 166 -16.73 -0.15 -1.21
C ALA A 166 -17.67 -1.35 -0.97
N ALA A 167 -17.71 -2.30 -1.92
CA ALA A 167 -18.53 -3.50 -1.80
C ALA A 167 -18.06 -4.44 -0.67
N GLN A 168 -16.77 -4.76 -0.59
CA GLN A 168 -16.21 -5.71 0.38
C GLN A 168 -16.25 -5.21 1.83
N LEU A 169 -16.13 -3.90 2.02
CA LEU A 169 -16.13 -3.27 3.35
C LEU A 169 -17.52 -2.77 3.74
N GLY A 170 -18.47 -2.65 2.80
CA GLY A 170 -19.77 -2.02 3.03
C GLY A 170 -19.66 -0.51 3.20
N PHE A 171 -18.71 0.10 2.50
CA PHE A 171 -18.36 1.52 2.61
C PHE A 171 -18.91 2.31 1.44
N GLU A 172 -19.09 3.61 1.61
CA GLU A 172 -19.45 4.53 0.54
C GLU A 172 -18.19 5.14 -0.10
N ILE A 173 -18.23 5.42 -1.40
CA ILE A 173 -17.15 6.15 -2.08
C ILE A 173 -17.39 7.65 -1.86
N ASP A 174 -16.37 8.38 -1.41
CA ASP A 174 -16.40 9.84 -1.28
C ASP A 174 -16.83 10.52 -2.58
N GLU A 175 -17.55 11.64 -2.49
CA GLU A 175 -18.21 12.25 -3.66
C GLU A 175 -17.21 12.75 -4.72
N GLU A 176 -16.10 13.37 -4.31
CA GLU A 176 -15.06 13.80 -5.25
C GLU A 176 -14.37 12.60 -5.89
N THR A 177 -14.08 11.58 -5.09
CA THR A 177 -13.51 10.31 -5.56
C THR A 177 -14.44 9.61 -6.55
N ARG A 178 -15.75 9.62 -6.30
CA ARG A 178 -16.78 9.02 -7.14
C ARG A 178 -16.93 9.75 -8.47
N LYS A 179 -16.92 11.08 -8.44
CA LYS A 179 -16.98 11.91 -9.65
C LYS A 179 -15.77 11.68 -10.55
N ALA A 180 -14.56 11.78 -9.99
CA ALA A 180 -13.34 11.51 -10.75
C ALA A 180 -13.29 10.07 -11.30
N ALA A 181 -13.77 9.09 -10.52
CA ALA A 181 -13.87 7.71 -10.99
C ALA A 181 -14.82 7.57 -12.20
N ALA A 182 -15.92 8.32 -12.26
CA ALA A 182 -16.82 8.32 -13.40
C ALA A 182 -16.21 9.02 -14.62
N ASP A 183 -15.53 10.15 -14.41
CA ASP A 183 -14.89 10.94 -15.47
C ASP A 183 -13.72 10.15 -16.12
N HIS A 184 -12.94 9.44 -15.30
CA HIS A 184 -11.80 8.61 -15.75
C HIS A 184 -12.18 7.17 -16.12
N ALA A 185 -13.44 6.73 -15.95
CA ALA A 185 -13.86 5.37 -16.25
C ALA A 185 -13.50 4.87 -17.68
N PRO A 186 -13.53 5.70 -18.75
CA PRO A 186 -13.09 5.27 -20.09
C PRO A 186 -11.63 4.81 -20.14
N GLU A 187 -10.76 5.28 -19.25
CA GLU A 187 -9.35 4.90 -19.19
C GLU A 187 -9.13 3.46 -18.76
N LEU A 188 -10.14 2.81 -18.16
CA LEU A 188 -10.10 1.38 -17.87
C LEU A 188 -9.86 0.53 -19.13
N GLN A 189 -10.18 1.04 -20.33
CA GLN A 189 -9.86 0.37 -21.60
C GLN A 189 -8.36 0.23 -21.86
N LYS A 190 -7.52 1.05 -21.21
CA LYS A 190 -6.05 0.98 -21.29
C LYS A 190 -5.47 -0.07 -20.33
N VAL A 191 -6.26 -0.55 -19.37
CA VAL A 191 -5.83 -1.52 -18.37
C VAL A 191 -5.92 -2.93 -18.95
N SER A 192 -4.91 -3.77 -18.68
CA SER A 192 -4.88 -5.13 -19.19
C SER A 192 -6.06 -5.97 -18.66
N ALA A 193 -6.58 -6.85 -19.51
CA ALA A 193 -7.74 -7.68 -19.19
C ALA A 193 -7.51 -8.57 -17.96
N GLU A 194 -6.30 -9.09 -17.75
CA GLU A 194 -5.97 -9.93 -16.60
C GLU A 194 -6.07 -9.17 -15.27
N ARG A 195 -5.72 -7.88 -15.27
CA ARG A 195 -5.84 -7.02 -14.07
C ARG A 195 -7.30 -6.72 -13.78
N ILE A 196 -8.09 -6.42 -14.81
CA ILE A 196 -9.54 -6.21 -14.69
C ILE A 196 -10.21 -7.48 -14.16
N GLU A 197 -9.89 -8.64 -14.73
CA GLU A 197 -10.39 -9.95 -14.27
C GLU A 197 -10.04 -10.21 -12.80
N THR A 198 -8.80 -9.89 -12.39
CA THR A 198 -8.37 -10.07 -10.99
C THR A 198 -9.21 -9.24 -10.02
N GLU A 199 -9.47 -7.98 -10.35
CA GLU A 199 -10.30 -7.10 -9.51
C GLU A 199 -11.77 -7.51 -9.53
N LEU A 200 -12.31 -7.90 -10.69
CA LEU A 200 -13.67 -8.39 -10.84
C LEU A 200 -13.89 -9.70 -10.07
N THR A 201 -12.95 -10.63 -10.13
CA THR A 201 -13.04 -11.90 -9.40
C THR A 201 -13.11 -11.64 -7.90
N LYS A 202 -12.21 -10.79 -7.37
CA LYS A 202 -12.21 -10.39 -5.95
C LYS A 202 -13.48 -9.65 -5.53
N LEU A 203 -14.17 -8.97 -6.45
CA LEU A 203 -15.45 -8.33 -6.18
C LEU A 203 -16.58 -9.35 -6.02
N LEU A 204 -16.52 -10.45 -6.78
CA LEU A 204 -17.58 -11.47 -6.80
C LEU A 204 -17.42 -12.55 -5.73
N THR A 205 -16.23 -12.70 -5.15
CA THR A 205 -15.87 -13.70 -4.13
C THR A 205 -15.57 -13.06 -2.79
#